data_AF-A0A9N8VM99-F1
#
_entry.id   AF-A0A9N8VM99-F1
#
_cell.length_a   1.000
_cell.length_b   1.000
_cell.length_c   1.000
_cell.angle_alpha   90.00
_cell.angle_beta   90.00
_cell.angle_gamma   90.00
#
_symmetry.space_group_name_H-M   'P 1'
#
loop_
_entity.id
_entity.type
_entity.pdbx_description
1 polymer ?
#
loop_
_entity_poly.entity_id
_entity_poly.type
_entity_poly.pdbx_seq_one_letter_code
_entity_poly.pdbx_strand_id
1 'polypeptide(L)'
;MTMFSVISKCFNPRSLNPRRFLTFNKNRDGISKPKPVMTTLVPPDFENEGNDNTNTTLKIVELLSEAEEYLNTHEYTRAITVLQHATQCGSATAAAKLGIIYHGGINDTIPPDYASAAVYYLFALKLIYMIPCNKWDMSLVLDVIAGLSELYRFQMNRKRDCDIWNHGIKAMKHIDQALQDPLATKFLSHKEIQKRRAIRIHIAYCLGLTAEADKDFSTALTAFQNCQKFGDCGFNTADKLVKKSHTKVRTLEPQVPRVKPVCVECQYEAKELKDIWTLLVCAKCQSVACCSKACLTNHLSTHHENEGEDKKTK
;
A
#
# COMPACT_ATOMS: atom_id res chain seq x y z
N MET A 1 16.08 -21.97 19.58
CA MET A 1 15.72 -20.60 19.98
C MET A 1 14.69 -20.08 18.99
N THR A 2 13.42 -20.21 19.34
CA THR A 2 12.27 -19.89 18.48
C THR A 2 11.80 -18.46 18.72
N MET A 3 11.21 -17.85 17.70
CA MET A 3 10.84 -16.44 17.53
C MET A 3 9.76 -15.90 18.50
N PHE A 4 9.60 -16.52 19.68
CA PHE A 4 8.46 -16.33 20.61
C PHE A 4 8.80 -15.63 21.94
N SER A 5 10.01 -15.13 22.15
CA SER A 5 10.46 -14.69 23.49
C SER A 5 10.49 -13.17 23.74
N VAL A 6 10.07 -12.32 22.82
CA VAL A 6 10.11 -10.87 23.05
C VAL A 6 8.76 -10.31 22.65
N ILE A 7 7.96 -9.88 23.64
CA ILE A 7 7.01 -8.76 23.61
C ILE A 7 6.12 -8.93 24.85
N SER A 8 6.46 -8.22 25.92
CA SER A 8 5.52 -7.91 26.97
C SER A 8 5.84 -6.52 27.50
N LYS A 9 4.79 -5.79 27.83
CA LYS A 9 4.70 -4.40 28.32
C LYS A 9 4.55 -3.36 27.22
N CYS A 10 3.29 -2.97 26.94
CA CYS A 10 2.77 -1.67 27.40
C CYS A 10 1.30 -1.46 27.00
N PHE A 11 0.51 -1.07 28.01
CA PHE A 11 -0.56 -0.08 27.97
C PHE A 11 -2.03 -0.42 27.60
N ASN A 12 -2.85 0.48 28.13
CA ASN A 12 -4.21 0.40 28.66
C ASN A 12 -5.24 0.98 27.66
N PRO A 13 -6.39 0.31 27.37
CA PRO A 13 -7.30 0.73 26.32
C PRO A 13 -8.49 1.55 26.88
N ARG A 14 -8.78 2.71 26.28
CA ARG A 14 -10.13 3.28 26.31
C ARG A 14 -10.61 3.67 24.93
N SER A 15 -11.81 3.17 24.65
CA SER A 15 -12.75 3.46 23.56
C SER A 15 -12.28 3.14 22.15
N LEU A 16 -12.66 1.96 21.65
CA LEU A 16 -13.13 1.73 20.27
C LEU A 16 -13.96 0.44 20.26
N ASN A 17 -15.19 0.52 19.75
CA ASN A 17 -16.22 -0.53 19.82
C ASN A 17 -15.97 -1.62 18.73
N PRO A 18 -15.60 -2.86 19.07
CA PRO A 18 -15.14 -3.89 18.11
C PRO A 18 -16.25 -4.49 17.24
N ARG A 19 -17.52 -4.22 17.54
CA ARG A 19 -18.65 -4.88 16.85
C ARG A 19 -18.77 -4.55 15.37
N ARG A 20 -18.08 -3.52 14.85
CA ARG A 20 -18.23 -3.09 13.46
C ARG A 20 -17.39 -3.88 12.46
N PHE A 21 -16.33 -4.56 12.90
CA PHE A 21 -15.40 -5.25 12.00
C PHE A 21 -15.70 -6.74 11.84
N LEU A 22 -16.32 -7.38 12.84
CA LEU A 22 -16.79 -8.77 12.73
C LEU A 22 -18.18 -8.89 12.06
N THR A 23 -18.88 -7.78 11.80
CA THR A 23 -20.21 -7.77 11.15
C THR A 23 -20.24 -7.09 9.78
N PHE A 24 -19.11 -7.01 9.05
CA PHE A 24 -19.09 -6.38 7.72
C PHE A 24 -19.88 -7.13 6.63
N ASN A 25 -20.72 -8.11 7.01
CA ASN A 25 -21.42 -9.02 6.10
C ASN A 25 -22.95 -9.10 6.30
N LYS A 26 -23.60 -8.12 6.96
CA LYS A 26 -25.07 -8.18 7.18
C LYS A 26 -25.97 -7.30 6.31
N ASN A 27 -25.44 -6.33 5.55
CA ASN A 27 -26.27 -5.50 4.66
C ASN A 27 -25.84 -5.60 3.19
N ARG A 28 -25.98 -6.80 2.60
CA ARG A 28 -26.16 -6.96 1.16
C ARG A 28 -27.45 -7.73 0.93
N ASP A 29 -28.54 -6.98 0.76
CA ASP A 29 -29.76 -7.52 0.19
C ASP A 29 -29.46 -7.98 -1.24
N GLY A 30 -29.77 -9.26 -1.48
CA GLY A 30 -29.96 -9.89 -2.79
C GLY A 30 -28.75 -9.95 -3.72
N ILE A 31 -27.85 -10.92 -3.55
CA ILE A 31 -27.09 -11.58 -4.64
C ILE A 31 -26.60 -12.94 -4.12
N SER A 32 -26.70 -13.96 -4.97
CA SER A 32 -26.36 -15.36 -4.74
C SER A 32 -24.99 -15.61 -4.06
N LYS A 33 -24.94 -16.67 -3.26
CA LYS A 33 -23.73 -17.21 -2.60
C LYS A 33 -22.55 -17.28 -3.59
N PRO A 34 -21.42 -16.59 -3.37
CA PRO A 34 -20.23 -16.77 -4.19
C PRO A 34 -19.50 -18.05 -3.76
N LYS A 35 -19.19 -18.93 -4.72
CA LYS A 35 -18.28 -20.07 -4.52
C LYS A 35 -16.85 -19.54 -4.31
N PRO A 36 -16.09 -20.03 -3.33
CA PRO A 36 -14.70 -19.63 -3.14
C PRO A 36 -13.85 -20.21 -4.27
N VAL A 37 -13.14 -19.32 -5.00
CA VAL A 37 -12.09 -19.72 -5.94
C VAL A 37 -10.77 -19.56 -5.19
N MET A 38 -10.11 -20.68 -4.92
CA MET A 38 -8.87 -20.76 -4.14
C MET A 38 -7.67 -20.98 -5.07
N THR A 39 -6.55 -20.33 -4.82
CA THR A 39 -5.28 -20.59 -5.51
C THR A 39 -4.17 -20.70 -4.47
N THR A 40 -3.52 -21.87 -4.41
CA THR A 40 -2.47 -22.23 -3.45
C THR A 40 -1.30 -22.85 -4.21
N LEU A 41 -0.05 -22.52 -3.85
CA LEU A 41 1.14 -23.31 -4.17
C LEU A 41 2.19 -23.23 -3.05
N VAL A 42 2.78 -24.40 -2.73
CA VAL A 42 3.84 -24.65 -1.73
C VAL A 42 5.23 -24.43 -2.38
N PRO A 43 6.27 -23.98 -1.64
CA PRO A 43 7.64 -23.83 -2.17
C PRO A 43 8.34 -25.17 -2.51
N PRO A 44 9.27 -25.18 -3.48
CA PRO A 44 9.92 -26.38 -3.97
C PRO A 44 11.17 -26.69 -3.12
N ASP A 45 11.02 -27.44 -2.03
CA ASP A 45 12.13 -28.14 -1.34
C ASP A 45 11.66 -29.42 -0.64
N PHE A 46 10.51 -29.97 -1.03
CA PHE A 46 10.07 -31.30 -0.62
C PHE A 46 9.80 -32.11 -1.88
N GLU A 47 10.79 -32.88 -2.30
CA GLU A 47 10.58 -33.95 -3.28
C GLU A 47 9.64 -34.97 -2.67
N ASN A 48 8.36 -34.94 -3.07
CA ASN A 48 7.59 -36.16 -3.18
C ASN A 48 6.65 -36.05 -4.39
N GLU A 49 6.85 -36.98 -5.31
CA GLU A 49 6.19 -37.02 -6.61
C GLU A 49 4.68 -37.24 -6.47
N GLY A 50 3.92 -36.47 -7.26
CA GLY A 50 2.59 -36.85 -7.79
C GLY A 50 1.50 -37.19 -6.77
N ASN A 51 0.56 -36.24 -6.55
CA ASN A 51 -0.79 -36.34 -5.94
C ASN A 51 -1.04 -35.49 -4.67
N ASP A 52 -0.04 -34.76 -4.15
CA ASP A 52 -0.14 -34.11 -2.83
C ASP A 52 -0.71 -32.66 -2.82
N ASN A 53 -0.71 -31.96 -3.95
CA ASN A 53 -1.15 -30.55 -4.02
C ASN A 53 -2.68 -30.40 -3.84
N THR A 54 -3.44 -31.37 -4.36
CA THR A 54 -4.90 -31.45 -4.18
C THR A 54 -5.26 -31.73 -2.73
N ASN A 55 -4.53 -32.64 -2.07
CA ASN A 55 -4.73 -32.98 -0.67
C ASN A 55 -4.42 -31.78 0.25
N THR A 56 -3.31 -31.10 -0.01
CA THR A 56 -2.94 -29.88 0.74
C THR A 56 -3.96 -28.76 0.53
N THR A 57 -4.44 -28.56 -0.70
CA THR A 57 -5.47 -27.54 -0.99
C THR A 57 -6.78 -27.86 -0.29
N LEU A 58 -7.26 -29.11 -0.35
CA LEU A 58 -8.47 -29.55 0.34
C LEU A 58 -8.33 -29.37 1.86
N LYS A 59 -7.18 -29.75 2.43
CA LYS A 59 -6.88 -29.55 3.85
C LYS A 59 -6.95 -28.07 4.25
N ILE A 60 -6.44 -27.14 3.43
CA ILE A 60 -6.54 -25.71 3.75
C ILE A 60 -7.99 -25.22 3.69
N VAL A 61 -8.80 -25.69 2.73
CA VAL A 61 -10.24 -25.37 2.67
C VAL A 61 -10.93 -25.82 3.96
N GLU A 62 -10.68 -27.04 4.40
CA GLU A 62 -11.25 -27.61 5.63
C GLU A 62 -10.84 -26.78 6.86
N LEU A 63 -9.54 -26.47 7.01
CA LEU A 63 -9.04 -25.65 8.11
C LEU A 63 -9.66 -24.25 8.11
N LEU A 64 -9.85 -23.62 6.94
CA LEU A 64 -10.49 -22.31 6.85
C LEU A 64 -11.98 -22.37 7.22
N SER A 65 -12.68 -23.44 6.84
CA SER A 65 -14.08 -23.67 7.22
C SER A 65 -14.21 -23.89 8.73
N GLU A 66 -13.37 -24.75 9.29
CA GLU A 66 -13.34 -25.05 10.73
C GLU A 66 -13.03 -23.79 11.55
N ALA A 67 -12.05 -22.99 11.12
CA ALA A 67 -11.74 -21.73 11.78
C ALA A 67 -12.94 -20.76 11.77
N GLU A 68 -13.68 -20.68 10.66
CA GLU A 68 -14.87 -19.84 10.56
C GLU A 68 -15.98 -20.32 11.49
N GLU A 69 -16.17 -21.63 11.63
CA GLU A 69 -17.10 -22.22 12.60
C GLU A 69 -16.75 -21.81 14.03
N TYR A 70 -15.48 -21.93 14.45
CA TYR A 70 -15.05 -21.47 15.77
C TYR A 70 -15.21 -19.96 15.97
N LEU A 71 -15.00 -19.15 14.94
CA LEU A 71 -15.26 -17.71 15.03
C LEU A 71 -16.75 -17.42 15.27
N ASN A 72 -17.64 -18.19 14.63
CA ASN A 72 -19.09 -18.07 14.78
C ASN A 72 -19.59 -18.58 16.13
N THR A 73 -18.95 -19.61 16.71
CA THR A 73 -19.27 -20.12 18.05
C THR A 73 -18.54 -19.39 19.18
N HIS A 74 -17.81 -18.32 18.86
CA HIS A 74 -17.01 -17.52 19.82
C HIS A 74 -15.86 -18.29 20.49
N GLU A 75 -15.41 -19.40 19.91
CA GLU A 75 -14.26 -20.19 20.37
C GLU A 75 -12.94 -19.63 19.81
N TYR A 76 -12.67 -18.37 20.13
CA TYR A 76 -11.62 -17.57 19.48
C TYR A 76 -10.21 -18.15 19.59
N THR A 77 -9.85 -18.75 20.71
CA THR A 77 -8.55 -19.40 20.88
C THR A 77 -8.38 -20.58 19.93
N ARG A 78 -9.44 -21.38 19.72
CA ARG A 78 -9.42 -22.50 18.77
C ARG A 78 -9.34 -21.99 17.33
N ALA A 79 -10.13 -20.97 17.01
CA ALA A 79 -10.09 -20.32 15.69
C ALA A 79 -8.67 -19.84 15.34
N ILE A 80 -7.99 -19.16 16.28
CA ILE A 80 -6.61 -18.70 16.08
C ILE A 80 -5.66 -19.87 15.83
N THR A 81 -5.75 -20.94 16.63
CA THR A 81 -4.89 -22.12 16.46
C THR A 81 -5.08 -22.76 15.08
N VAL A 82 -6.33 -22.91 14.63
CA VAL A 82 -6.63 -23.46 13.30
C VAL A 82 -6.14 -22.53 12.18
N LEU A 83 -6.33 -21.22 12.32
CA LEU A 83 -5.82 -20.26 11.34
C LEU A 83 -4.28 -20.27 11.28
N GLN A 84 -3.60 -20.39 12.42
CA GLN A 84 -2.13 -20.51 12.47
C GLN A 84 -1.66 -21.75 11.71
N HIS A 85 -2.35 -22.89 11.91
CA HIS A 85 -2.06 -24.12 11.17
C HIS A 85 -2.31 -23.95 9.66
N ALA A 86 -3.44 -23.35 9.26
CA ALA A 86 -3.71 -23.06 7.85
C ALA A 86 -2.67 -22.13 7.22
N THR A 87 -2.18 -21.14 7.96
CA THR A 87 -1.08 -20.27 7.54
C THR A 87 0.23 -21.04 7.36
N GLN A 88 0.55 -21.98 8.26
CA GLN A 88 1.72 -22.85 8.12
C GLN A 88 1.63 -23.75 6.88
N CYS A 89 0.42 -24.16 6.50
CA CYS A 89 0.15 -24.84 5.23
C CYS A 89 0.19 -23.93 3.99
N GLY A 90 0.50 -22.62 4.13
CA GLY A 90 0.67 -21.68 3.02
C GLY A 90 -0.57 -20.83 2.69
N SER A 91 -1.59 -20.81 3.55
CA SER A 91 -2.80 -20.00 3.32
C SER A 91 -2.59 -18.50 3.59
N ALA A 92 -2.49 -17.72 2.52
CA ALA A 92 -2.47 -16.26 2.60
C ALA A 92 -3.76 -15.70 3.23
N THR A 93 -4.92 -16.32 2.94
CA THR A 93 -6.21 -15.95 3.52
C THR A 93 -6.23 -16.14 5.03
N ALA A 94 -5.70 -17.26 5.54
CA ALA A 94 -5.61 -17.48 6.98
C ALA A 94 -4.69 -16.44 7.65
N ALA A 95 -3.56 -16.12 7.02
CA ALA A 95 -2.64 -15.10 7.53
C ALA A 95 -3.31 -13.73 7.58
N ALA A 96 -4.07 -13.36 6.54
CA ALA A 96 -4.82 -12.11 6.53
C ALA A 96 -5.91 -12.06 7.61
N LYS A 97 -6.63 -13.17 7.84
CA LYS A 97 -7.61 -13.29 8.94
C LYS A 97 -6.96 -13.10 10.31
N LEU A 98 -5.79 -13.71 10.56
CA LEU A 98 -5.02 -13.47 11.78
C LEU A 98 -4.62 -12.00 11.91
N GLY A 99 -4.18 -11.37 10.82
CA GLY A 99 -3.90 -9.94 10.76
C GLY A 99 -5.10 -9.10 11.23
N ILE A 100 -6.30 -9.39 10.74
CA ILE A 100 -7.55 -8.71 11.13
C ILE A 100 -7.88 -8.94 12.61
N ILE A 101 -7.76 -10.18 13.10
CA ILE A 101 -8.04 -10.55 14.49
C ILE A 101 -7.15 -9.73 15.44
N TYR A 102 -5.84 -9.72 15.21
CA TYR A 102 -4.91 -8.96 16.05
C TYR A 102 -5.05 -7.44 15.85
N HIS A 103 -5.45 -6.97 14.66
CA HIS A 103 -5.66 -5.55 14.41
C HIS A 103 -6.85 -5.01 15.21
N GLY A 104 -8.00 -5.68 15.13
CA GLY A 104 -9.21 -5.26 15.83
C GLY A 104 -9.25 -5.64 17.30
N GLY A 105 -8.50 -6.69 17.68
CA GLY A 105 -8.79 -7.45 18.89
C GLY A 105 -10.16 -8.15 18.81
N ILE A 106 -10.44 -8.98 19.81
CA ILE A 106 -11.74 -9.61 20.00
C ILE A 106 -12.18 -9.38 21.44
N ASN A 107 -12.98 -8.32 21.64
CA ASN A 107 -13.55 -7.90 22.92
C ASN A 107 -12.56 -8.08 24.10
N ASP A 108 -12.98 -8.78 25.15
CA ASP A 108 -12.17 -9.04 26.36
C ASP A 108 -11.27 -10.26 26.24
N THR A 109 -11.34 -11.02 25.13
CA THR A 109 -10.59 -12.26 24.96
C THR A 109 -9.20 -12.02 24.39
N ILE A 110 -9.10 -11.18 23.35
CA ILE A 110 -7.84 -10.87 22.67
C ILE A 110 -7.74 -9.36 22.53
N PRO A 111 -6.84 -8.68 23.25
CA PRO A 111 -6.62 -7.27 23.02
C PRO A 111 -6.00 -7.03 21.64
N PRO A 112 -6.19 -5.84 21.04
CA PRO A 112 -5.48 -5.47 19.82
C PRO A 112 -3.95 -5.59 20.00
N ASP A 113 -3.29 -6.25 19.06
CA ASP A 113 -1.84 -6.32 18.94
C ASP A 113 -1.44 -5.90 17.51
N TYR A 114 -1.11 -4.63 17.36
CA TYR A 114 -0.78 -4.03 16.07
C TYR A 114 0.53 -4.55 15.46
N ALA A 115 1.48 -4.99 16.29
CA ALA A 115 2.74 -5.55 15.79
C ALA A 115 2.48 -6.93 15.17
N SER A 116 1.75 -7.78 15.89
CA SER A 116 1.34 -9.09 15.40
C SER A 116 0.43 -8.97 14.17
N ALA A 117 -0.51 -8.00 14.15
CA ALA A 117 -1.32 -7.70 12.98
C ALA A 117 -0.47 -7.38 11.74
N ALA A 118 0.50 -6.47 11.89
CA ALA A 118 1.41 -6.11 10.80
C ALA A 118 2.21 -7.32 10.32
N VAL A 119 2.77 -8.12 11.23
CA VAL A 119 3.53 -9.33 10.88
C VAL A 119 2.69 -10.32 10.09
N TYR A 120 1.45 -10.58 10.50
CA TYR A 120 0.56 -11.49 9.77
C TYR A 120 0.14 -10.95 8.40
N TYR A 121 -0.11 -9.64 8.29
CA TYR A 121 -0.34 -9.01 6.99
C TYR A 121 0.88 -9.12 6.07
N LEU A 122 2.09 -8.88 6.58
CA LEU A 122 3.32 -9.06 5.80
C LEU A 122 3.54 -10.52 5.40
N PHE A 123 3.19 -11.46 6.27
CA PHE A 123 3.25 -12.87 5.93
C PHE A 123 2.23 -13.24 4.84
N ALA A 124 1.01 -12.70 4.91
CA ALA A 124 0.02 -12.86 3.84
C ALA A 124 0.55 -12.33 2.51
N LEU A 125 1.18 -11.15 2.48
CA LEU A 125 1.81 -10.62 1.26
C LEU A 125 2.93 -11.53 0.75
N LYS A 126 3.78 -12.06 1.65
CA LYS A 126 4.84 -13.00 1.28
C LYS A 126 4.28 -14.27 0.61
N LEU A 127 3.17 -14.80 1.13
CA LEU A 127 2.50 -15.96 0.54
C LEU A 127 1.86 -15.60 -0.82
N ILE A 128 1.26 -14.41 -0.94
CA ILE A 128 0.72 -13.91 -2.22
C ILE A 128 1.82 -13.80 -3.29
N TYR A 129 3.06 -13.42 -2.93
CA TYR A 129 4.17 -13.33 -3.88
C TYR A 129 4.53 -14.64 -4.56
N MET A 130 4.23 -15.77 -3.91
CA MET A 130 4.51 -17.08 -4.49
C MET A 130 3.48 -17.45 -5.57
N ILE A 131 2.37 -16.71 -5.64
CA ILE A 131 1.33 -16.90 -6.65
C ILE A 131 1.61 -15.95 -7.83
N PRO A 132 1.52 -16.43 -9.09
CA PRO A 132 1.59 -15.57 -10.27
C PRO A 132 0.59 -14.40 -10.18
N CYS A 133 1.04 -13.18 -10.52
CA CYS A 133 0.26 -11.95 -10.30
C CYS A 133 -1.10 -11.92 -11.02
N ASN A 134 -1.23 -12.62 -12.14
CA ASN A 134 -2.48 -12.78 -12.87
C ASN A 134 -3.50 -13.70 -12.19
N LYS A 135 -3.11 -14.39 -11.10
CA LYS A 135 -3.98 -15.25 -10.27
C LYS A 135 -4.22 -14.68 -8.86
N TRP A 136 -3.77 -13.46 -8.58
CA TRP A 136 -3.99 -12.85 -7.27
C TRP A 136 -5.48 -12.60 -7.01
N ASP A 137 -5.94 -12.96 -5.82
CA ASP A 137 -7.23 -12.48 -5.32
C ASP A 137 -7.07 -11.02 -4.91
N MET A 138 -7.52 -10.10 -5.75
CA MET A 138 -7.42 -8.66 -5.48
C MET A 138 -8.21 -8.23 -4.23
N SER A 139 -9.21 -9.00 -3.80
CA SER A 139 -9.94 -8.71 -2.55
C SER A 139 -9.02 -8.93 -1.37
N LEU A 140 -8.36 -10.09 -1.33
CA LEU A 140 -7.38 -10.42 -0.30
C LEU A 140 -6.21 -9.43 -0.31
N VAL A 141 -5.66 -9.11 -1.48
CA VAL A 141 -4.58 -8.10 -1.59
C VAL A 141 -5.05 -6.75 -1.06
N LEU A 142 -6.25 -6.31 -1.43
CA LEU A 142 -6.82 -5.05 -0.95
C LEU A 142 -7.00 -5.05 0.57
N ASP A 143 -7.56 -6.10 1.15
CA ASP A 143 -7.79 -6.19 2.60
C ASP A 143 -6.46 -6.11 3.37
N VAL A 144 -5.43 -6.82 2.92
CA VAL A 144 -4.10 -6.82 3.55
C VAL A 144 -3.42 -5.45 3.42
N ILE A 145 -3.45 -4.85 2.22
CA ILE A 145 -2.83 -3.55 1.96
C ILE A 145 -3.56 -2.43 2.70
N ALA A 146 -4.89 -2.46 2.74
CA ALA A 146 -5.69 -1.51 3.49
C ALA A 146 -5.43 -1.64 5.01
N GLY A 147 -5.33 -2.86 5.53
CA GLY A 147 -4.97 -3.14 6.92
C GLY A 147 -3.60 -2.56 7.30
N LEU A 148 -2.56 -2.84 6.53
CA LEU A 148 -1.22 -2.24 6.73
C LEU A 148 -1.26 -0.71 6.62
N SER A 149 -2.01 -0.18 5.65
CA SER A 149 -2.17 1.26 5.47
C SER A 149 -2.82 1.93 6.68
N GLU A 150 -3.78 1.28 7.33
CA GLU A 150 -4.40 1.77 8.55
C GLU A 150 -3.44 1.73 9.74
N LEU A 151 -2.72 0.61 9.93
CA LEU A 151 -1.71 0.47 10.97
C LEU A 151 -0.67 1.59 10.88
N TYR A 152 -0.14 1.84 9.69
CA TYR A 152 0.87 2.89 9.47
C TYR A 152 0.35 4.29 9.78
N ARG A 153 -0.94 4.53 9.55
CA ARG A 153 -1.52 5.86 9.73
C ARG A 153 -1.85 6.20 11.17
N PHE A 154 -2.19 5.19 11.97
CA PHE A 154 -2.82 5.43 13.27
C PHE A 154 -2.14 4.73 14.44
N GLN A 155 -1.48 3.60 14.21
CA GLN A 155 -1.01 2.72 15.29
C GLN A 155 0.52 2.60 15.36
N MET A 156 1.19 2.75 14.22
CA MET A 156 2.63 2.62 14.12
C MET A 156 3.33 3.97 14.03
N ASN A 157 4.54 4.02 14.56
CA ASN A 157 5.42 5.17 14.48
C ASN A 157 6.62 4.83 13.59
N ARG A 158 6.87 5.66 12.58
CA ARG A 158 7.95 5.44 11.59
C ARG A 158 9.32 5.17 12.22
N LYS A 159 9.67 5.86 13.32
CA LYS A 159 11.00 5.72 13.96
C LYS A 159 11.08 4.49 14.85
N ARG A 160 10.05 4.26 15.68
CA ARG A 160 10.02 3.13 16.62
C ARG A 160 9.86 1.79 15.90
N ASP A 161 9.00 1.75 14.88
CA ASP A 161 8.57 0.52 14.21
C ASP A 161 9.19 0.40 12.81
N CYS A 162 10.39 0.97 12.62
CA CYS A 162 11.00 1.19 11.31
C CYS A 162 11.21 -0.10 10.52
N ASP A 163 11.54 -1.22 11.17
CA ASP A 163 11.80 -2.50 10.52
C ASP A 163 10.55 -3.07 9.87
N ILE A 164 9.46 -3.22 10.64
CA ILE A 164 8.16 -3.69 10.13
C ILE A 164 7.70 -2.76 9.01
N TRP A 165 7.82 -1.45 9.24
CA TRP A 165 7.44 -0.43 8.27
C TRP A 165 8.21 -0.57 6.95
N ASN A 166 9.54 -0.69 7.01
CA ASN A 166 10.41 -0.86 5.85
C ASN A 166 10.07 -2.12 5.05
N HIS A 167 9.86 -3.24 5.75
CA HIS A 167 9.45 -4.49 5.11
C HIS A 167 8.11 -4.34 4.39
N GLY A 168 7.12 -3.71 5.02
CA GLY A 168 5.83 -3.48 4.37
C GLY A 168 5.88 -2.48 3.23
N ILE A 169 6.72 -1.44 3.30
CA ILE A 169 6.90 -0.52 2.17
C ILE A 169 7.59 -1.22 0.99
N LYS A 170 8.60 -2.06 1.25
CA LYS A 170 9.25 -2.87 0.21
C LYS A 170 8.23 -3.82 -0.44
N ALA A 171 7.41 -4.47 0.39
CA ALA A 171 6.34 -5.35 -0.03
C ALA A 171 5.28 -4.64 -0.90
N MET A 172 4.82 -3.45 -0.47
CA MET A 172 3.88 -2.61 -1.21
C MET A 172 4.44 -2.15 -2.55
N LYS A 173 5.72 -1.74 -2.62
CA LYS A 173 6.38 -1.38 -3.88
C LYS A 173 6.38 -2.53 -4.88
N HIS A 174 6.70 -3.74 -4.42
CA HIS A 174 6.68 -4.93 -5.26
C HIS A 174 5.26 -5.21 -5.82
N ILE A 175 4.22 -5.07 -5.00
CA ILE A 175 2.83 -5.23 -5.46
C ILE A 175 2.46 -4.16 -6.48
N ASP A 176 2.80 -2.89 -6.23
CA ASP A 176 2.49 -1.82 -7.19
C ASP A 176 3.20 -2.04 -8.53
N GLN A 177 4.43 -2.55 -8.53
CA GLN A 177 5.15 -2.94 -9.76
C GLN A 177 4.46 -4.10 -10.48
N ALA A 178 4.12 -5.17 -9.78
CA ALA A 178 3.42 -6.31 -10.35
C ALA A 178 2.04 -5.93 -10.94
N LEU A 179 1.32 -5.02 -10.29
CA LEU A 179 0.02 -4.52 -10.77
C LEU A 179 0.15 -3.56 -11.96
N GLN A 180 1.35 -3.11 -12.32
CA GLN A 180 1.60 -2.33 -13.53
C GLN A 180 1.87 -3.21 -14.75
N ASP A 181 2.19 -4.49 -14.55
CA ASP A 181 2.39 -5.44 -15.64
C ASP A 181 1.10 -5.59 -16.48
N PRO A 182 1.17 -5.40 -17.81
CA PRO A 182 0.05 -5.69 -18.71
C PRO A 182 -0.55 -7.09 -18.52
N LEU A 183 0.26 -8.11 -18.20
CA LEU A 183 -0.18 -9.48 -17.96
C LEU A 183 -1.08 -9.58 -16.71
N ALA A 184 -0.80 -8.81 -15.67
CA ALA A 184 -1.61 -8.76 -14.46
C ALA A 184 -2.96 -8.06 -14.68
N THR A 185 -3.10 -7.28 -15.74
CA THR A 185 -4.26 -6.40 -15.97
C THR A 185 -5.13 -6.83 -17.15
N LYS A 186 -4.61 -7.65 -18.06
CA LYS A 186 -5.25 -8.02 -19.34
C LYS A 186 -6.68 -8.58 -19.24
N PHE A 187 -6.99 -9.30 -18.18
CA PHE A 187 -8.28 -10.01 -18.02
C PHE A 187 -9.07 -9.58 -16.78
N LEU A 188 -8.77 -8.41 -16.20
CA LEU A 188 -9.48 -7.93 -15.03
C LEU A 188 -10.88 -7.43 -15.41
N SER A 189 -11.89 -7.88 -14.67
CA SER A 189 -13.23 -7.30 -14.77
C SER A 189 -13.23 -5.83 -14.29
N HIS A 190 -14.27 -5.07 -14.63
CA HIS A 190 -14.42 -3.70 -14.14
C HIS A 190 -14.31 -3.60 -12.61
N LYS A 191 -14.89 -4.55 -11.87
CA LYS A 191 -14.81 -4.61 -10.41
C LYS A 191 -13.38 -4.86 -9.91
N GLU A 192 -12.64 -5.74 -10.57
CA GLU A 192 -11.24 -6.02 -10.24
C GLU A 192 -10.33 -4.83 -10.58
N ILE A 193 -10.63 -4.09 -11.64
CA ILE A 193 -9.94 -2.83 -11.96
C ILE A 193 -10.13 -1.79 -10.84
N GLN A 194 -11.34 -1.68 -10.28
CA GLN A 194 -11.58 -0.76 -9.16
C GLN A 194 -10.83 -1.19 -7.88
N LYS A 195 -10.79 -2.50 -7.56
CA LYS A 195 -9.96 -3.01 -6.46
C LYS A 195 -8.48 -2.73 -6.68
N ARG A 196 -7.96 -2.96 -7.88
CA ARG A 196 -6.58 -2.62 -8.26
C ARG A 196 -6.29 -1.14 -8.03
N ARG A 197 -7.20 -0.24 -8.43
CA ARG A 197 -7.04 1.21 -8.14
C ARG A 197 -7.01 1.48 -6.64
N ALA A 198 -7.93 0.89 -5.87
CA ALA A 198 -7.95 1.03 -4.41
C ALA A 198 -6.63 0.57 -3.76
N ILE A 199 -6.09 -0.59 -4.17
CA ILE A 199 -4.79 -1.10 -3.71
C ILE A 199 -3.69 -0.07 -3.97
N ARG A 200 -3.59 0.43 -5.20
CA ARG A 200 -2.55 1.39 -5.61
C ARG A 200 -2.68 2.73 -4.88
N ILE A 201 -3.90 3.18 -4.58
CA ILE A 201 -4.13 4.38 -3.76
C ILE A 201 -3.58 4.19 -2.34
N HIS A 202 -3.89 3.06 -1.70
CA HIS A 202 -3.37 2.75 -0.37
C HIS A 202 -1.83 2.67 -0.36
N ILE A 203 -1.23 2.01 -1.36
CA ILE A 203 0.23 1.91 -1.50
C ILE A 203 0.83 3.30 -1.68
N ALA A 204 0.37 4.09 -2.65
CA ALA A 204 0.89 5.42 -2.92
C ALA A 204 0.78 6.34 -1.69
N TYR A 205 -0.30 6.24 -0.92
CA TYR A 205 -0.45 7.03 0.30
C TYR A 205 0.56 6.61 1.36
N CYS A 206 0.81 5.31 1.55
CA CYS A 206 1.83 4.82 2.49
C CYS A 206 3.25 5.23 2.07
N LEU A 207 3.55 5.21 0.76
CA LEU A 207 4.81 5.73 0.23
C LEU A 207 4.96 7.22 0.54
N GLY A 208 3.91 8.00 0.34
CA GLY A 208 3.89 9.44 0.66
C GLY A 208 4.13 9.71 2.15
N LEU A 209 3.43 8.99 3.03
CA LEU A 209 3.63 9.10 4.48
C LEU A 209 5.05 8.74 4.91
N THR A 210 5.63 7.70 4.31
CA THR A 210 6.98 7.25 4.63
C THR A 210 8.01 8.30 4.23
N ALA A 211 7.93 8.79 2.99
CA ALA A 211 8.82 9.82 2.49
C ALA A 211 8.68 11.13 3.29
N GLU A 212 7.46 11.52 3.65
CA GLU A 212 7.21 12.71 4.49
C GLU A 212 7.86 12.55 5.88
N ALA A 213 7.72 11.38 6.51
CA ALA A 213 8.34 11.10 7.80
C ALA A 213 9.87 11.04 7.73
N ASP A 214 10.42 10.60 6.59
CA ASP A 214 11.85 10.57 6.30
C ASP A 214 12.37 11.93 5.78
N LYS A 215 11.51 12.97 5.73
CA LYS A 215 11.80 14.34 5.24
C LYS A 215 12.19 14.45 3.76
N ASP A 216 11.91 13.42 2.97
CA ASP A 216 11.98 13.50 1.51
C ASP A 216 10.65 14.03 0.95
N PHE A 217 10.49 15.36 1.02
CA PHE A 217 9.27 16.02 0.59
C PHE A 217 9.02 15.91 -0.92
N SER A 218 10.06 15.73 -1.72
CA SER A 218 9.95 15.58 -3.18
C SER A 218 9.25 14.26 -3.56
N THR A 219 9.71 13.15 -2.96
CA THR A 219 9.10 11.84 -3.12
C THR A 219 7.72 11.80 -2.47
N ALA A 220 7.55 12.44 -1.31
CA ALA A 220 6.25 12.52 -0.65
C ALA A 220 5.20 13.21 -1.52
N LEU A 221 5.54 14.38 -2.10
CA LEU A 221 4.67 15.14 -3.00
C LEU A 221 4.26 14.31 -4.21
N THR A 222 5.23 13.66 -4.86
CA THR A 222 4.99 12.78 -6.02
C THR A 222 4.04 11.63 -5.67
N ALA A 223 4.25 10.98 -4.53
CA ALA A 223 3.40 9.88 -4.08
C ALA A 223 1.96 10.32 -3.79
N PHE A 224 1.76 11.46 -3.12
CA PHE A 224 0.41 11.99 -2.87
C PHE A 224 -0.29 12.49 -4.13
N GLN A 225 0.46 13.05 -5.11
CA GLN A 225 -0.07 13.38 -6.43
C GLN A 225 -0.52 12.11 -7.18
N ASN A 226 0.21 11.00 -7.06
CA ASN A 226 -0.21 9.73 -7.65
C ASN A 226 -1.55 9.24 -7.07
N CYS A 227 -1.79 9.40 -5.77
CA CYS A 227 -3.12 9.14 -5.20
C CYS A 227 -4.22 9.95 -5.90
N GLN A 228 -3.97 11.23 -6.21
CA GLN A 228 -4.94 12.09 -6.91
C GLN A 228 -5.16 11.62 -8.35
N LYS A 229 -4.08 11.25 -9.05
CA LYS A 229 -4.13 10.74 -10.43
C LYS A 229 -4.95 9.45 -10.56
N PHE A 230 -4.91 8.57 -9.56
CA PHE A 230 -5.73 7.36 -9.56
C PHE A 230 -7.22 7.67 -9.42
N GLY A 231 -7.57 8.73 -8.68
CA GLY A 231 -8.94 9.20 -8.50
C GLY A 231 -9.81 8.27 -7.65
N ASP A 232 -11.08 8.65 -7.50
CA ASP A 232 -12.06 7.85 -6.75
C ASP A 232 -12.34 6.52 -7.48
N CYS A 233 -12.48 5.45 -6.70
CA CYS A 233 -12.62 4.06 -7.17
C CYS A 233 -13.83 3.33 -6.58
N GLY A 234 -14.63 4.01 -5.75
CA GLY A 234 -15.83 3.46 -5.12
C GLY A 234 -15.54 2.66 -3.84
N PHE A 235 -14.30 2.69 -3.35
CA PHE A 235 -13.91 2.10 -2.06
C PHE A 235 -13.70 3.20 -1.03
N ASN A 236 -14.62 3.28 -0.06
CA ASN A 236 -14.67 4.37 0.92
C ASN A 236 -13.33 4.68 1.63
N THR A 237 -12.52 3.67 1.94
CA THR A 237 -11.22 3.86 2.58
C THR A 237 -10.20 4.51 1.65
N ALA A 238 -10.14 4.05 0.40
CA ALA A 238 -9.26 4.60 -0.64
C ALA A 238 -9.71 5.99 -1.08
N ASP A 239 -11.00 6.22 -1.31
CA ASP A 239 -11.51 7.54 -1.74
C ASP A 239 -11.27 8.60 -0.64
N LYS A 240 -11.34 8.22 0.64
CA LYS A 240 -10.91 9.10 1.75
C LYS A 240 -9.42 9.43 1.70
N LEU A 241 -8.58 8.51 1.23
CA LEU A 241 -7.14 8.76 1.05
C LEU A 241 -6.86 9.73 -0.09
N VAL A 242 -7.57 9.59 -1.21
CA VAL A 242 -7.51 10.55 -2.33
C VAL A 242 -7.86 11.95 -1.84
N LYS A 243 -8.95 12.11 -1.07
CA LYS A 243 -9.32 13.42 -0.51
C LYS A 243 -8.26 13.97 0.46
N LYS A 244 -7.69 13.12 1.31
CA LYS A 244 -6.61 13.53 2.23
C LYS A 244 -5.32 13.89 1.49
N SER A 245 -5.01 13.25 0.37
CA SER A 245 -3.80 13.55 -0.40
C SER A 245 -3.83 14.95 -1.01
N HIS A 246 -5.00 15.49 -1.36
CA HIS A 246 -5.16 16.90 -1.77
C HIS A 246 -4.67 17.89 -0.72
N THR A 247 -4.96 17.63 0.55
CA THR A 247 -4.49 18.49 1.65
C THR A 247 -2.99 18.33 1.88
N LYS A 248 -2.47 17.10 1.78
CA LYS A 248 -1.03 16.83 1.87
C LYS A 248 -0.25 17.53 0.76
N VAL A 249 -0.71 17.45 -0.49
CA VAL A 249 -0.09 18.15 -1.63
C VAL A 249 -0.05 19.65 -1.41
N ARG A 250 -1.18 20.29 -1.03
CA ARG A 250 -1.21 21.74 -0.74
C ARG A 250 -0.24 22.17 0.36
N THR A 251 0.02 21.29 1.33
CA THR A 251 0.94 21.57 2.45
C THR A 251 2.41 21.35 2.07
N LEU A 252 2.69 20.37 1.21
CA LEU A 252 4.05 19.99 0.79
C LEU A 252 4.55 20.77 -0.41
N GLU A 253 3.66 21.19 -1.30
CA GLU A 253 4.03 21.89 -2.54
C GLU A 253 4.89 23.15 -2.30
N PRO A 254 4.62 24.00 -1.28
CA PRO A 254 5.51 25.13 -0.97
C PRO A 254 6.88 24.72 -0.41
N GLN A 255 7.05 23.48 0.04
CA GLN A 255 8.29 22.97 0.64
C GLN A 255 9.20 22.28 -0.39
N VAL A 256 8.73 22.07 -1.62
CA VAL A 256 9.46 21.38 -2.68
C VAL A 256 9.77 22.38 -3.80
N PRO A 257 11.05 22.61 -4.15
CA PRO A 257 11.39 23.42 -5.30
C PRO A 257 10.75 22.87 -6.58
N ARG A 258 10.09 23.75 -7.33
CA ARG A 258 9.39 23.38 -8.59
C ARG A 258 10.33 23.17 -9.78
N VAL A 259 11.61 23.44 -9.59
CA VAL A 259 12.64 23.47 -10.62
C VAL A 259 13.76 22.51 -10.26
N LYS A 260 14.40 21.93 -11.28
CA LYS A 260 15.61 21.13 -11.07
C LYS A 260 16.72 22.02 -10.48
N PRO A 261 17.62 21.44 -9.67
CA PRO A 261 18.73 22.18 -9.08
C PRO A 261 19.82 22.57 -10.10
N VAL A 262 19.53 22.51 -11.40
CA VAL A 262 20.52 22.75 -12.46
C VAL A 262 20.07 23.92 -13.32
N CYS A 263 20.96 24.89 -13.51
CA CYS A 263 20.77 26.00 -14.43
C CYS A 263 20.76 25.49 -15.87
N VAL A 264 19.71 25.80 -16.64
CA VAL A 264 19.58 25.32 -18.02
C VAL A 264 20.67 25.87 -18.96
N GLU A 265 21.13 27.09 -18.71
CA GLU A 265 22.06 27.79 -19.62
C GLU A 265 23.52 27.43 -19.39
N CYS A 266 23.95 27.32 -18.14
CA CYS A 266 25.37 27.15 -17.80
C CYS A 266 25.67 25.85 -17.06
N GLN A 267 24.68 24.96 -16.90
CA GLN A 267 24.81 23.68 -16.20
C GLN A 267 25.28 23.79 -14.74
N TYR A 268 25.19 24.98 -14.14
CA TYR A 268 25.45 25.16 -12.72
C TYR A 268 24.49 24.32 -11.87
N GLU A 269 25.02 23.46 -11.01
CA GLU A 269 24.24 22.60 -10.12
C GLU A 269 24.27 23.11 -8.67
N ALA A 270 23.12 23.53 -8.17
CA ALA A 270 22.90 23.91 -6.78
C ALA A 270 22.86 22.66 -5.89
N LYS A 271 23.88 22.50 -5.03
CA LYS A 271 24.02 21.31 -4.18
C LYS A 271 23.17 21.39 -2.91
N GLU A 272 22.94 22.59 -2.41
CA GLU A 272 22.21 22.83 -1.15
C GLU A 272 20.80 23.36 -1.42
N LEU A 273 19.84 22.98 -0.56
CA LEU A 273 18.43 23.37 -0.71
C LEU A 273 18.26 24.90 -0.77
N LYS A 274 19.04 25.64 0.03
CA LYS A 274 19.04 27.11 0.07
C LYS A 274 19.39 27.71 -1.30
N ASP A 275 20.38 27.13 -1.97
CA ASP A 275 20.83 27.61 -3.27
C ASP A 275 19.78 27.34 -4.35
N ILE A 276 19.07 26.20 -4.27
CA ILE A 276 17.96 25.89 -5.18
C ILE A 276 16.85 26.96 -5.07
N TRP A 277 16.53 27.42 -3.86
CA TRP A 277 15.54 28.48 -3.66
C TRP A 277 15.99 29.86 -4.17
N THR A 278 17.30 30.07 -4.37
CA THR A 278 17.82 31.30 -4.99
C THR A 278 17.82 31.27 -6.51
N LEU A 279 17.57 30.12 -7.13
CA LEU A 279 17.49 29.99 -8.58
C LEU A 279 16.30 30.81 -9.10
N LEU A 280 16.55 31.60 -10.14
CA LEU A 280 15.53 32.39 -10.78
C LEU A 280 14.68 31.48 -11.68
N VAL A 281 13.37 31.47 -11.44
CA VAL A 281 12.43 30.66 -12.23
C VAL A 281 11.91 31.50 -13.39
N CYS A 282 11.98 30.95 -14.60
CA CYS A 282 11.39 31.59 -15.78
C CYS A 282 9.86 31.67 -15.64
N ALA A 283 9.30 32.87 -15.72
CA ALA A 283 7.85 33.09 -15.58
C ALA A 283 7.03 32.45 -16.72
N LYS A 284 7.59 32.32 -17.93
CA LYS A 284 6.95 31.64 -19.07
C LYS A 284 6.94 30.12 -18.90
N CYS A 285 8.08 29.51 -18.53
CA CYS A 285 8.21 28.05 -18.41
C CYS A 285 7.71 27.47 -17.09
N GLN A 286 7.83 28.23 -16.00
CA GLN A 286 7.54 27.84 -14.60
C GLN A 286 8.28 26.59 -14.08
N SER A 287 9.14 25.99 -14.89
CA SER A 287 9.82 24.70 -14.65
C SER A 287 11.33 24.78 -14.87
N VAL A 288 11.83 25.91 -15.37
CA VAL A 288 13.23 26.16 -15.69
C VAL A 288 13.82 27.11 -14.67
N ALA A 289 14.96 26.70 -14.10
CA ALA A 289 15.78 27.48 -13.19
C ALA A 289 17.00 28.09 -13.91
N CYS A 290 17.37 29.30 -13.51
CA CYS A 290 18.57 30.00 -13.93
C CYS A 290 19.35 30.48 -12.71
N CYS A 291 20.68 30.29 -12.70
CA CYS A 291 21.51 30.67 -11.55
C CYS A 291 21.76 32.19 -11.44
N SER A 292 21.53 32.95 -12.50
CA SER A 292 21.76 34.38 -12.54
C SER A 292 20.78 35.10 -13.47
N LYS A 293 20.67 36.43 -13.33
CA LYS A 293 19.88 37.26 -14.25
C LYS A 293 20.35 37.14 -15.69
N ALA A 294 21.67 37.01 -15.92
CA ALA A 294 22.22 36.85 -17.27
C ALA A 294 21.75 35.55 -17.92
N CYS A 295 21.80 34.43 -17.19
CA CYS A 295 21.26 33.15 -17.65
C CYS A 295 19.75 33.25 -17.91
N LEU A 296 19.00 33.92 -17.04
CA LEU A 296 17.55 34.09 -17.25
C LEU A 296 17.26 34.90 -18.52
N THR A 297 18.02 35.98 -18.77
CA THR A 297 17.85 36.80 -19.98
C THR A 297 18.17 36.01 -21.25
N ASN A 298 19.27 35.23 -21.26
CA ASN A 298 19.61 34.36 -22.39
C ASN A 298 18.54 33.28 -22.63
N HIS A 299 18.03 32.68 -21.55
CA HIS A 299 16.93 31.74 -21.69
C HIS A 299 15.68 32.41 -22.29
N LEU A 300 15.34 33.62 -21.82
CA LEU A 300 14.18 34.36 -22.32
C LEU A 300 14.30 34.76 -23.79
N SER A 301 15.50 34.99 -24.34
CA SER A 301 15.67 35.28 -25.76
C SER A 301 15.30 34.08 -26.65
N THR A 302 15.51 32.84 -26.19
CA THR A 302 15.08 31.63 -26.93
C THR A 302 13.56 31.53 -27.08
N HIS A 303 12.77 32.12 -26.16
CA HIS A 303 11.31 32.19 -26.31
C HIS A 303 10.87 33.13 -27.42
N HIS A 304 11.63 34.21 -27.67
CA HIS A 304 11.31 35.18 -28.72
C HIS A 304 11.66 34.67 -30.12
N GLU A 305 12.69 33.83 -30.25
CA GLU A 305 13.05 33.18 -31.51
C GLU A 305 11.97 32.19 -31.96
N ASN A 306 11.41 31.40 -31.04
CA ASN A 306 10.35 30.44 -31.34
C ASN A 306 9.00 31.10 -31.68
N GLU A 307 8.66 32.26 -31.08
CA GLU A 307 7.45 33.03 -31.44
C GLU A 307 7.56 33.71 -32.83
N GLY A 308 8.77 33.81 -33.39
CA GLY A 308 9.04 34.40 -34.71
C GLY A 308 8.92 33.43 -35.89
N GLU A 309 9.08 32.11 -35.67
CA GLU A 309 8.94 31.09 -36.71
C GLU A 309 7.47 30.78 -37.05
N ASP A 310 6.56 30.82 -36.07
CA ASP A 310 5.11 30.58 -36.30
C ASP A 310 4.41 31.68 -37.13
N LYS A 311 5.08 32.82 -37.38
CA LYS A 311 4.56 33.89 -38.25
C LYS A 311 5.06 33.82 -39.70
N LYS A 312 5.93 32.87 -40.05
CA LYS A 312 6.44 32.67 -41.44
C LYS A 312 5.74 31.55 -42.21
N THR A 313 4.74 30.90 -41.61
CA THR A 313 4.00 29.77 -42.20
C THR A 313 2.50 30.03 -42.37
N LYS A 314 2.10 31.29 -42.55
CA LYS A 314 0.78 31.66 -43.09
C LYS A 314 0.89 32.39 -44.41
#